data_AF-X1DKN0-F1
#
_entry.id   AF-X1DKN0-F1
#
_cell.length_a   1.000
_cell.length_b   1.000
_cell.length_c   1.000
_cell.angle_alpha   90.00
_cell.angle_beta   90.00
_cell.angle_gamma   90.00
#
_symmetry.space_group_name_H-M   'P 1'
#
loop_
_entity.id
_entity.type
_entity.pdbx_description
1 polymer ?
#
loop_
_entity_poly.entity_id
_entity_poly.type
_entity_poly.pdbx_seq_one_letter_code
_entity_poly.pdbx_strand_id
1 'polypeptide(L)' 'MKKINVGIIGYGNVGRGVKQALEKNADMKLVAILTRRPEQVRKEIKDVHVFHTD' A
#
# COMPACT_ATOMS: atom_id res chain seq x y z
N MET A 1 14.96 11.18 -11.56
CA MET A 1 13.48 11.37 -11.58
C MET A 1 12.94 11.33 -10.16
N LYS A 2 12.02 12.23 -9.81
CA LYS A 2 11.34 12.23 -8.50
C LYS A 2 10.22 11.19 -8.54
N LYS A 3 10.17 10.25 -7.60
CA LYS A 3 9.09 9.27 -7.52
C LYS A 3 7.81 9.89 -6.96
N ILE A 4 6.66 9.44 -7.47
CA ILE A 4 5.33 9.75 -6.94
C ILE A 4 5.06 8.79 -5.77
N ASN A 5 4.86 9.35 -4.58
CA ASN A 5 4.51 8.58 -3.40
C ASN A 5 3.00 8.30 -3.39
N VAL A 6 2.63 7.05 -3.20
CA VAL A 6 1.23 6.60 -3.20
C VAL A 6 0.87 6.01 -1.84
N GLY A 7 -0.32 6.36 -1.35
CA GLY A 7 -0.98 5.73 -0.20
C GLY A 7 -2.23 4.99 -0.63
N ILE A 8 -2.51 3.83 -0.03
CA ILE A 8 -3.74 3.05 -0.28
C ILE A 8 -4.62 3.09 0.97
N ILE A 9 -5.87 3.53 0.84
CA ILE A 9 -6.89 3.43 1.90
C ILE A 9 -7.80 2.25 1.58
N GLY A 10 -7.80 1.23 2.44
CA GLY A 10 -8.50 -0.03 2.23
C GLY A 10 -7.66 -1.05 1.46
N TYR A 11 -7.17 -2.08 2.16
CA TYR A 11 -6.31 -3.11 1.58
C TYR A 11 -7.02 -4.45 1.38
N GLY A 12 -8.10 -4.41 0.60
CA GLY A 12 -8.84 -5.58 0.14
C GLY A 12 -8.30 -6.12 -1.20
N ASN A 13 -9.12 -6.86 -1.93
CA ASN A 13 -8.74 -7.44 -3.22
C ASN A 13 -8.31 -6.35 -4.24
N VAL A 14 -9.05 -5.24 -4.31
CA VAL A 14 -8.70 -4.11 -5.18
C VAL A 14 -7.37 -3.47 -4.78
N GLY A 15 -7.16 -3.22 -3.47
CA GLY A 15 -5.90 -2.65 -2.97
C GLY A 15 -4.68 -3.51 -3.28
N ARG A 16 -4.82 -4.85 -3.23
CA ARG A 16 -3.76 -5.79 -3.65
C ARG A 16 -3.47 -5.68 -5.15
N GLY A 17 -4.49 -5.55 -5.98
CA GLY A 17 -4.33 -5.30 -7.42
C GLY A 17 -3.63 -3.97 -7.71
N VAL A 18 -4.00 -2.90 -6.99
CA VAL A 18 -3.33 -1.60 -7.10
C VAL A 18 -1.85 -1.71 -6.72
N LYS A 19 -1.51 -2.40 -5.63
CA LYS A 19 -0.10 -2.65 -5.25
C LYS A 19 0.68 -3.32 -6.39
N GLN A 20 0.12 -4.34 -7.04
CA GLN A 20 0.76 -5.02 -8.17
C GLN A 20 0.92 -4.10 -9.39
N ALA A 21 -0.04 -3.19 -9.63
CA ALA A 21 0.07 -2.20 -10.70
C ALA A 21 1.17 -1.17 -10.41
N LEU A 22 1.30 -0.71 -9.15
CA LEU A 22 2.35 0.22 -8.74
C LEU A 22 3.75 -0.35 -8.97
N GLU A 23 3.97 -1.64 -8.77
CA GLU A 23 5.27 -2.30 -9.02
C GLU A 23 5.70 -2.29 -10.49
N LYS A 24 4.75 -2.12 -11.42
CA LYS A 24 5.02 -2.01 -12.87
C LYS A 24 5.38 -0.59 -13.31
N ASN A 25 5.27 0.40 -12.43
CA ASN A 25 5.50 1.81 -12.73
C ASN A 25 6.74 2.31 -11.97
N ALA A 26 7.86 2.50 -12.69
CA ALA A 26 9.16 2.83 -12.08
C ALA A 26 9.21 4.21 -11.40
N ASP A 27 8.31 5.12 -11.80
CA ASP A 27 8.13 6.46 -11.26
C ASP A 27 7.23 6.49 -10.02
N MET A 28 6.67 5.37 -9.58
CA MET A 28 5.80 5.29 -8.41
C MET A 28 6.42 4.52 -7.24
N LYS A 29 5.99 4.85 -6.02
CA LYS A 29 6.35 4.11 -4.79
C LYS A 29 5.17 4.08 -3.83
N LEU A 30 4.73 2.88 -3.46
CA LEU A 30 3.80 2.69 -2.34
C LEU A 30 4.52 2.96 -1.02
N VAL A 31 4.03 3.91 -0.22
CA VAL A 31 4.66 4.31 1.05
C VAL A 31 3.79 4.07 2.27
N ALA A 32 2.46 4.03 2.09
CA ALA A 32 1.53 3.82 3.20
C ALA A 32 0.30 2.99 2.79
N ILE A 33 -0.19 2.19 3.72
CA ILE A 33 -1.50 1.53 3.65
C ILE A 33 -2.28 1.90 4.91
N LEU A 34 -3.51 2.38 4.73
CA LEU A 34 -4.45 2.63 5.80
C LEU A 34 -5.53 1.56 5.74
N THR A 35 -5.80 0.88 6.85
CA THR A 35 -6.79 -0.20 6.89
C THR A 35 -7.39 -0.35 8.28
N ARG A 36 -8.64 -0.81 8.36
CA ARG A 36 -9.28 -1.23 9.62
C ARG A 36 -8.66 -2.49 10.23
N ARG A 37 -7.84 -3.22 9.47
CA ARG A 37 -7.20 -4.50 9.88
C ARG A 37 -5.67 -4.42 9.74
N PRO A 38 -4.99 -3.50 10.44
CA PRO A 38 -3.56 -3.23 10.24
C PRO A 38 -2.69 -4.46 10.50
N GLU A 39 -2.99 -5.25 11.53
CA GLU A 39 -2.21 -6.45 11.88
C GLU A 39 -2.24 -7.53 10.78
N GLN A 40 -3.35 -7.66 10.06
CA GLN A 40 -3.43 -8.58 8.91
C GLN A 40 -2.50 -8.11 7.79
N VAL A 41 -2.51 -6.82 7.49
CA VAL A 41 -1.72 -6.25 6.40
C VAL A 41 -0.23 -6.23 6.70
N ARG A 42 0.17 -5.95 7.95
CA ARG A 42 1.58 -6.00 8.40
C ARG A 42 2.22 -7.38 8.23
N LYS A 43 1.43 -8.44 8.29
CA LYS A 43 1.90 -9.82 8.00
C LYS A 43 2.14 -10.06 6.52
N GLU A 44 1.35 -9.41 5.65
CA GLU A 44 1.45 -9.53 4.19
C GLU A 44 2.56 -8.64 3.61
N ILE A 45 2.74 -7.43 4.14
CA ILE A 45 3.70 -6.43 3.63
C ILE A 45 4.57 -5.88 4.76
N LYS A 46 5.88 -5.97 4.59
CA LYS A 46 6.88 -5.53 5.58
C LYS A 46 7.50 -4.16 5.30
N ASP A 47 7.54 -3.74 4.04
CA ASP A 47 8.33 -2.56 3.62
C ASP A 47 7.49 -1.28 3.40
N VAL A 48 6.25 -1.28 3.90
CA VAL A 48 5.29 -0.17 3.74
C VAL A 48 4.70 0.17 5.10
N HIS A 49 4.54 1.46 5.40
CA HIS A 49 3.92 1.87 6.65
C HIS A 49 2.44 1.47 6.66
N VAL A 50 2.02 0.73 7.69
CA VAL A 50 0.61 0.32 7.84
C VAL A 50 0.00 1.04 9.04
N PHE A 51 -1.02 1.84 8.77
CA PHE A 51 -1.76 2.61 9.76
C PHE A 51 -3.17 2.04 9.94
N HIS A 52 -3.68 2.12 11.17
CA HIS A 52 -5.09 1.91 11.46
C HIS A 52 -5.90 3.10 10.96
N THR A 53 -7.11 2.86 10.46
CA THR A 53 -8.11 3.89 10.12
C THR A 53 -9.49 3.36 10.45
N ASP A 54 -10.42 4.25 10.82
CA ASP A 54 -11.82 3.93 11.16
C ASP A 54 -12.73 3.93 9.92
#